data_AF-A0A0P9GV06-F1
#
_entry.id   AF-A0A0P9GV06-F1
#
_cell.length_a   1.000
_cell.length_b   1.000
_cell.length_c   1.000
_cell.angle_alpha   90.00
_cell.angle_beta   90.00
_cell.angle_gamma   90.00
#
_symmetry.space_group_name_H-M   'P 1'
#
loop_
_entity.id
_entity.type
_entity.pdbx_description
1 polymer ?
#
loop_
_entity_poly.entity_id
_entity_poly.type
_entity_poly.pdbx_seq_one_letter_code
_entity_poly.pdbx_strand_id
1 'polypeptide(L)'
;MSCRENNVVKSRGGGFQLAVIAFGALANVQVSAAASGDNSGLTLDSEIVSRVLPDEELRDENVRRGEIITVGPDTPFDSYNIGDQSVLNILGGRADRVVVRDGKVNIESGVVESGISLTDALGNLSNATVKNATGVGIVLQGKIGAINPGSSVSAHSSEVSGSGYGIAVGSWGALSIFNTDVRGFASQDKVGQGIFASGSNVLIADNSHVTGDMNGINLVDGSGNGVVDGNKSVTVIDRSIVEGLGGAAIKVNQRVAFDIEADIAVQNQSELWSGNGNLLEVEDHSTANFNVDNSTLNGNLVADDTSTLNITLQNGAQLNGDIVNGNRLAITSGSHWQMQGDNAVRSLSLHGGRVSFAGEGFHTLSLNELSGGGTFGLRVDLDNGVGDLIDVNGQASGQFGLRVRNTGEEVVSADMAPLKV
;
A
#
# COMPACT_ATOMS: atom_id res chain seq x y z
N MET A 1 -15.19 -9.54 -66.48
CA MET A 1 -14.81 -10.57 -65.48
C MET A 1 -13.80 -9.90 -64.55
N SER A 2 -14.19 -9.26 -63.43
CA SER A 2 -14.67 -9.83 -62.15
C SER A 2 -13.58 -10.75 -61.55
N CYS A 3 -12.98 -10.51 -60.38
CA CYS A 3 -13.55 -10.31 -59.04
C CYS A 3 -12.46 -9.72 -58.09
N ARG A 4 -12.80 -8.68 -57.31
CA ARG A 4 -13.09 -8.66 -55.85
C ARG A 4 -11.88 -8.53 -54.90
N GLU A 5 -11.82 -7.34 -54.29
CA GLU A 5 -11.12 -7.01 -53.05
C GLU A 5 -11.70 -7.78 -51.86
N ASN A 6 -10.83 -8.22 -50.93
CA ASN A 6 -11.21 -8.65 -49.59
C ASN A 6 -10.50 -7.75 -48.57
N ASN A 7 -11.32 -7.04 -47.80
CA ASN A 7 -10.93 -6.32 -46.60
C ASN A 7 -10.53 -7.31 -45.50
N VAL A 8 -9.33 -7.16 -44.95
CA VAL A 8 -8.97 -7.71 -43.63
C VAL A 8 -8.68 -6.54 -42.70
N VAL A 9 -9.55 -6.42 -41.70
CA VAL A 9 -9.46 -5.50 -40.57
C VAL A 9 -8.16 -5.79 -39.80
N LYS A 10 -7.24 -4.83 -39.77
CA LYS A 10 -6.11 -4.84 -38.84
C LYS A 10 -6.62 -4.49 -37.44
N SER A 11 -6.74 -5.51 -36.58
CA SER A 11 -6.81 -5.36 -35.13
C SER A 11 -5.57 -4.59 -34.64
N ARG A 12 -5.78 -3.41 -34.05
CA ARG A 12 -4.74 -2.69 -33.30
C ARG A 12 -4.50 -3.45 -32.00
N GLY A 13 -3.36 -4.14 -31.92
CA GLY A 13 -2.83 -4.62 -30.66
C GLY A 13 -2.47 -3.42 -29.78
N GLY A 14 -3.25 -3.21 -28.71
CA GLY A 14 -2.86 -2.35 -27.61
C GLY A 14 -1.71 -3.04 -26.89
N GLY A 15 -0.50 -2.50 -27.05
CA GLY A 15 0.63 -2.88 -26.22
C GLY A 15 0.40 -2.37 -24.81
N PHE A 16 0.21 -3.28 -23.86
CA PHE A 16 0.38 -2.98 -22.43
C PHE A 16 1.82 -2.50 -22.23
N GLN A 17 2.00 -1.22 -21.92
CA GLN A 17 3.28 -0.73 -21.42
C GLN A 17 3.36 -1.09 -19.93
N LEU A 18 4.10 -2.16 -19.64
CA LEU A 18 4.55 -2.47 -18.29
C LEU A 18 5.65 -1.47 -17.94
N ALA A 19 5.35 -0.49 -17.09
CA ALA A 19 6.36 0.39 -16.52
C ALA A 19 7.14 -0.40 -15.46
N VAL A 20 8.28 -0.97 -15.86
CA VAL A 20 9.26 -1.53 -14.93
C VAL A 20 9.99 -0.36 -14.28
N ILE A 21 9.71 -0.09 -13.00
CA ILE A 21 10.51 0.85 -12.22
C ILE A 21 11.86 0.19 -11.92
N ALA A 22 12.92 0.71 -12.52
CA ALA A 22 14.29 0.25 -12.28
C ALA A 22 14.81 0.80 -10.94
N PHE A 23 15.29 -0.09 -10.07
CA PHE A 23 15.86 0.22 -8.76
C PHE A 23 17.24 0.89 -8.89
N GLY A 24 17.41 2.08 -8.30
CA GLY A 24 18.68 2.81 -8.24
C GLY A 24 19.42 2.58 -6.92
N ALA A 25 20.74 2.43 -7.01
CA ALA A 25 21.66 2.11 -5.92
C ALA A 25 21.78 3.20 -4.83
N LEU A 26 21.84 2.77 -3.57
CA LEU A 26 22.05 3.59 -2.37
C LEU A 26 23.54 3.91 -2.15
N ALA A 27 23.83 5.14 -1.74
CA ALA A 27 25.10 5.55 -1.17
C ALA A 27 24.93 5.80 0.34
N ASN A 28 25.85 5.24 1.13
CA ASN A 28 25.86 5.27 2.59
C ASN A 28 26.05 6.69 3.16
N VAL A 29 25.26 7.04 4.18
CA VAL A 29 25.64 8.04 5.18
C VAL A 29 25.32 7.48 6.57
N GLN A 30 26.36 7.31 7.39
CA GLN A 30 26.24 7.03 8.82
C GLN A 30 25.97 8.33 9.58
N VAL A 31 24.97 8.33 10.45
CA VAL A 31 24.93 9.21 11.62
C VAL A 31 24.37 8.42 12.80
N SER A 32 25.07 8.50 13.94
CA SER A 32 24.61 7.99 15.22
C SER A 32 23.92 9.10 16.02
N ALA A 33 22.82 8.78 16.69
CA ALA A 33 22.40 9.49 17.90
C ALA A 33 21.45 8.62 18.73
N ALA A 34 21.66 8.64 20.03
CA ALA A 34 20.86 7.96 21.03
C ALA A 34 19.54 8.72 21.29
N ALA A 35 18.44 7.99 21.46
CA ALA A 35 17.18 8.53 21.95
C ALA A 35 16.65 7.68 23.11
N SER A 36 16.35 8.37 24.22
CA SER A 36 15.52 7.90 25.33
C SER A 36 14.20 8.67 25.26
N GLY A 37 13.06 7.99 25.28
CA GLY A 37 11.74 8.61 25.35
C GLY A 37 10.64 7.57 25.57
N ASP A 38 9.76 7.84 26.53
CA ASP A 38 8.83 6.91 27.15
C ASP A 38 7.66 6.47 26.26
N ASN A 39 7.40 5.16 26.22
CA ASN A 39 6.26 4.54 25.55
C ASN A 39 5.00 4.61 26.42
N SER A 40 3.97 5.32 25.94
CA SER A 40 2.61 5.21 26.45
C SER A 40 1.78 4.27 25.57
N GLY A 41 1.93 2.97 25.83
CA GLY A 41 0.81 2.05 26.01
C GLY A 41 -0.14 1.75 24.84
N LEU A 42 0.34 1.09 23.80
CA LEU A 42 -0.36 -0.04 23.15
C LEU A 42 0.70 -1.11 22.87
N THR A 43 0.51 -2.33 23.38
CA THR A 43 1.45 -3.43 23.18
C THR A 43 1.41 -3.85 21.72
N LEU A 44 2.32 -3.29 20.92
CA LEU A 44 2.67 -3.80 19.60
C LEU A 44 3.09 -5.26 19.78
N ASP A 45 2.40 -6.17 19.07
CA ASP A 45 2.64 -7.61 19.04
C ASP A 45 4.02 -7.88 18.40
N SER A 46 5.06 -7.59 19.18
CA SER A 46 6.47 -7.57 18.78
C SER A 46 7.07 -8.97 18.53
N GLU A 47 6.33 -10.03 18.84
CA GLU A 47 6.78 -11.42 18.67
C GLU A 47 6.45 -12.05 17.31
N ILE A 48 5.58 -11.44 16.48
CA ILE A 48 5.12 -12.12 15.25
C ILE A 48 6.11 -11.97 14.08
N VAL A 49 7.05 -11.02 14.15
CA VAL A 49 8.08 -10.80 13.11
C VAL A 49 9.48 -10.63 13.71
N SER A 50 9.69 -11.06 14.97
CA SER A 50 11.02 -11.13 15.58
C SER A 50 11.31 -12.51 16.16
N ARG A 51 12.41 -13.11 15.69
CA ARG A 51 13.13 -14.29 16.23
C ARG A 51 12.39 -15.64 16.28
N VAL A 52 12.91 -16.56 15.47
CA VAL A 52 13.34 -17.87 16.01
C VAL A 52 14.87 -17.83 16.00
N LEU A 53 15.50 -17.69 17.17
CA LEU A 53 16.91 -18.06 17.32
C LEU A 53 16.97 -19.59 17.32
N PRO A 54 17.93 -20.22 16.62
CA PRO A 54 18.28 -21.59 16.98
C PRO A 54 18.91 -21.51 18.37
N ASP A 55 18.19 -21.94 19.39
CA ASP A 55 18.87 -22.71 20.42
C ASP A 55 19.63 -23.83 19.69
N GLU A 56 20.85 -24.09 20.17
CA GLU A 56 21.78 -25.10 19.67
C GLU A 56 21.12 -26.18 18.84
N GLU A 57 21.69 -26.44 17.66
CA GLU A 57 21.30 -27.42 16.64
C GLU A 57 21.04 -28.84 17.21
N LEU A 58 19.95 -28.99 17.97
CA LEU A 58 19.30 -30.23 18.26
C LEU A 58 18.49 -30.53 17.01
N ARG A 59 18.86 -31.62 16.34
CA ARG A 59 18.10 -32.18 15.23
C ARG A 59 16.65 -32.32 15.68
N ASP A 60 15.78 -31.42 15.25
CA ASP A 60 14.33 -31.62 15.41
C ASP A 60 13.98 -32.85 14.58
N GLU A 61 13.77 -33.98 15.26
CA GLU A 61 13.49 -35.28 14.65
C GLU A 61 12.21 -35.26 13.80
N ASN A 62 11.40 -34.20 13.92
CA ASN A 62 10.17 -34.01 13.15
C ASN A 62 10.37 -33.22 11.85
N VAL A 63 11.59 -32.75 11.54
CA VAL A 63 11.89 -32.05 10.28
C VAL A 63 12.31 -33.07 9.22
N ARG A 64 11.53 -33.17 8.15
CA ARG A 64 11.89 -33.96 6.96
C ARG A 64 12.88 -33.18 6.10
N ARG A 65 13.96 -33.83 5.65
CA ARG A 65 15.16 -33.16 5.10
C ARG A 65 15.59 -33.79 3.78
N GLY A 66 15.89 -32.95 2.77
CA GLY A 66 16.28 -33.40 1.43
C GLY A 66 15.22 -34.26 0.71
N GLU A 67 13.95 -34.15 1.10
CA GLU A 67 12.87 -35.00 0.58
C GLU A 67 11.94 -34.26 -0.36
N ILE A 68 11.31 -35.01 -1.28
CA ILE A 68 10.15 -34.54 -2.04
C ILE A 68 8.92 -35.26 -1.50
N ILE A 69 8.00 -34.51 -0.91
CA ILE A 69 6.78 -35.03 -0.29
C ILE A 69 5.59 -34.58 -1.14
N THR A 70 4.67 -35.51 -1.43
CA THR A 70 3.44 -35.20 -2.15
C THR A 70 2.22 -35.54 -1.31
N VAL A 71 1.33 -34.58 -1.16
CA VAL A 71 0.06 -34.66 -0.43
C VAL A 71 -1.07 -34.56 -1.45
N GLY A 72 -1.69 -35.70 -1.76
CA GLY A 72 -2.84 -35.80 -2.63
C GLY A 72 -4.16 -35.80 -1.87
N PRO A 73 -5.31 -35.93 -2.57
CA PRO A 73 -6.64 -35.96 -1.96
C PRO A 73 -6.83 -37.11 -0.95
N ASP A 74 -6.16 -38.24 -1.19
CA ASP A 74 -6.22 -39.43 -0.34
C ASP A 74 -5.12 -39.47 0.73
N THR A 75 -4.22 -38.49 0.74
CA THR A 75 -3.17 -38.42 1.77
C THR A 75 -3.81 -38.07 3.12
N PRO A 76 -3.52 -38.82 4.19
CA PRO A 76 -4.04 -38.49 5.52
C PRO A 76 -3.70 -37.06 5.93
N PHE A 77 -4.67 -36.42 6.58
CA PHE A 77 -4.52 -35.06 7.12
C PHE A 77 -3.43 -35.04 8.20
N ASP A 78 -2.40 -34.22 7.99
CA ASP A 78 -1.24 -34.12 8.87
C ASP A 78 -0.57 -32.73 8.76
N SER A 79 0.33 -32.45 9.68
CA SER A 79 1.23 -31.30 9.65
C SER A 79 2.55 -31.65 8.97
N TYR A 80 3.12 -30.69 8.22
CA TYR A 80 4.37 -30.88 7.51
C TYR A 80 5.40 -29.85 7.98
N ASN A 81 6.49 -30.35 8.57
CA ASN A 81 7.67 -29.56 8.91
C ASN A 81 8.83 -30.06 8.04
N ILE A 82 9.26 -29.24 7.08
CA ILE A 82 10.25 -29.63 6.08
C ILE A 82 11.40 -28.62 6.04
N GLY A 83 12.59 -29.08 5.65
CA GLY A 83 13.70 -28.19 5.37
C GLY A 83 14.86 -28.83 4.60
N ASP A 84 16.01 -28.17 4.56
CA ASP A 84 17.21 -28.61 3.84
C ASP A 84 16.92 -28.93 2.37
N GLN A 85 16.49 -27.92 1.62
CA GLN A 85 16.11 -27.96 0.20
C GLN A 85 14.96 -28.93 -0.12
N SER A 86 14.20 -29.38 0.89
CA SER A 86 13.02 -30.22 0.68
C SER A 86 11.93 -29.51 -0.12
N VAL A 87 11.11 -30.31 -0.80
CA VAL A 87 9.95 -29.85 -1.57
C VAL A 87 8.68 -30.52 -1.08
N LEU A 88 7.70 -29.73 -0.64
CA LEU A 88 6.34 -30.19 -0.34
C LEU A 88 5.40 -29.81 -1.49
N ASN A 89 4.77 -30.80 -2.12
CA ASN A 89 3.73 -30.60 -3.13
C ASN A 89 2.37 -30.99 -2.54
N ILE A 90 1.46 -30.03 -2.37
CA ILE A 90 0.07 -30.28 -1.97
C ILE A 90 -0.78 -30.16 -3.24
N LEU A 91 -1.20 -31.29 -3.79
CA LEU A 91 -1.89 -31.39 -5.08
C LEU A 91 -3.32 -31.89 -4.84
N GLY A 92 -4.27 -30.98 -4.66
CA GLY A 92 -5.65 -31.31 -4.28
C GLY A 92 -5.81 -31.88 -2.86
N GLY A 93 -4.70 -32.01 -2.11
CA GLY A 93 -4.67 -32.54 -0.75
C GLY A 93 -4.99 -31.52 0.33
N ARG A 94 -5.10 -32.00 1.57
CA ARG A 94 -5.33 -31.18 2.76
C ARG A 94 -4.21 -31.39 3.77
N ALA A 95 -3.66 -30.30 4.30
CA ALA A 95 -2.69 -30.28 5.38
C ALA A 95 -3.19 -29.44 6.54
N ASP A 96 -2.76 -29.77 7.75
CA ASP A 96 -3.05 -28.97 8.93
C ASP A 96 -2.16 -27.72 8.93
N ARG A 97 -0.90 -27.85 9.38
CA ARG A 97 0.09 -26.77 9.41
C ARG A 97 1.25 -27.09 8.48
N VAL A 98 1.76 -26.07 7.78
CA VAL A 98 2.96 -26.20 6.93
C VAL A 98 4.06 -25.28 7.45
N VAL A 99 5.22 -25.86 7.76
CA VAL A 99 6.43 -25.13 8.16
C VAL A 99 7.56 -25.53 7.21
N VAL A 100 8.15 -24.56 6.55
CA VAL A 100 9.24 -24.76 5.58
C VAL A 100 10.44 -23.92 5.99
N ARG A 101 11.60 -24.55 6.10
CA ARG A 101 12.87 -23.87 6.41
C ARG A 101 13.91 -24.21 5.34
N ASP A 102 14.43 -23.22 4.62
CA ASP A 102 15.37 -23.45 3.53
C ASP A 102 14.83 -24.49 2.53
N GLY A 103 13.66 -24.25 1.97
CA GLY A 103 12.95 -25.24 1.15
C GLY A 103 11.83 -24.65 0.32
N LYS A 104 10.98 -25.52 -0.23
CA LYS A 104 9.90 -25.11 -1.14
C LYS A 104 8.57 -25.78 -0.80
N VAL A 105 7.49 -25.02 -0.85
CA VAL A 105 6.12 -25.56 -0.89
C VAL A 105 5.43 -25.14 -2.18
N ASN A 106 4.77 -26.10 -2.83
CA ASN A 106 3.89 -25.88 -3.97
C ASN A 106 2.50 -26.35 -3.58
N ILE A 107 1.49 -25.51 -3.77
CA ILE A 107 0.09 -25.85 -3.52
C ILE A 107 -0.68 -25.63 -4.81
N GLU A 108 -1.30 -26.69 -5.31
CA GLU A 108 -2.19 -26.65 -6.46
C GLU A 108 -3.53 -27.24 -6.04
N SER A 109 -4.57 -26.41 -6.00
CA SER A 109 -5.93 -26.81 -5.56
C SER A 109 -5.98 -27.43 -4.16
N GLY A 110 -4.97 -27.16 -3.32
CA GLY A 110 -4.84 -27.72 -1.97
C GLY A 110 -5.32 -26.78 -0.86
N VAL A 111 -5.53 -27.35 0.34
CA VAL A 111 -5.99 -26.62 1.53
C VAL A 111 -4.99 -26.77 2.68
N VAL A 112 -4.70 -25.66 3.37
CA VAL A 112 -3.94 -25.61 4.63
C VAL A 112 -4.76 -24.91 5.70
N GLU A 113 -5.00 -25.55 6.85
CA GLU A 113 -5.99 -25.09 7.85
C GLU A 113 -5.42 -24.33 9.05
N SER A 114 -4.14 -24.54 9.35
CA SER A 114 -3.40 -23.94 10.46
C SER A 114 -2.21 -23.11 9.98
N GLY A 115 -2.34 -22.53 8.80
CA GLY A 115 -1.40 -21.58 8.20
C GLY A 115 -0.08 -22.17 7.67
N ILE A 116 0.67 -21.29 7.02
CA ILE A 116 1.98 -21.57 6.42
C ILE A 116 3.03 -20.67 7.06
N SER A 117 4.16 -21.24 7.47
CA SER A 117 5.33 -20.50 7.95
C SER A 117 6.55 -20.83 7.11
N LEU A 118 7.13 -19.82 6.45
CA LEU A 118 8.30 -19.94 5.60
C LEU A 118 9.49 -19.22 6.22
N THR A 119 10.65 -19.89 6.31
CA THR A 119 11.92 -19.29 6.74
C THR A 119 12.97 -19.54 5.66
N ASP A 120 13.47 -18.48 5.03
CA ASP A 120 14.33 -18.54 3.83
C ASP A 120 13.81 -19.56 2.80
N ALA A 121 12.50 -19.54 2.55
CA ALA A 121 11.81 -20.56 1.77
C ALA A 121 10.91 -19.95 0.69
N LEU A 122 10.52 -20.79 -0.27
CA LEU A 122 9.69 -20.40 -1.41
C LEU A 122 8.30 -21.05 -1.33
N GLY A 123 7.25 -20.26 -1.51
CA GLY A 123 5.88 -20.75 -1.66
C GLY A 123 5.30 -20.41 -3.03
N ASN A 124 4.78 -21.41 -3.75
CA ASN A 124 3.97 -21.19 -4.96
C ASN A 124 2.57 -21.74 -4.73
N LEU A 125 1.57 -20.87 -4.79
CA LEU A 125 0.18 -21.19 -4.52
C LEU A 125 -0.63 -20.94 -5.79
N SER A 126 -1.42 -21.93 -6.21
CA SER A 126 -2.34 -21.83 -7.33
C SER A 126 -3.66 -22.50 -6.97
N ASN A 127 -4.77 -21.75 -7.03
CA ASN A 127 -6.08 -22.23 -6.60
C ASN A 127 -6.06 -22.78 -5.16
N ALA A 128 -5.19 -22.22 -4.31
CA ALA A 128 -4.97 -22.71 -2.96
C ALA A 128 -5.90 -22.00 -1.97
N THR A 129 -6.23 -22.71 -0.89
CA THR A 129 -6.93 -22.12 0.25
C THR A 129 -6.06 -22.26 1.50
N VAL A 130 -5.65 -21.14 2.08
CA VAL A 130 -4.89 -21.10 3.34
C VAL A 130 -5.70 -20.40 4.40
N LYS A 131 -5.92 -21.06 5.52
CA LYS A 131 -6.67 -20.52 6.66
C LYS A 131 -5.85 -20.68 7.92
N ASN A 132 -6.10 -19.81 8.89
CA ASN A 132 -5.65 -19.99 10.26
C ASN A 132 -6.60 -19.24 11.21
N ALA A 133 -7.42 -19.98 11.94
CA ALA A 133 -8.44 -19.39 12.81
C ALA A 133 -7.86 -18.70 14.06
N THR A 134 -6.66 -19.07 14.48
CA THR A 134 -6.05 -18.63 15.75
C THR A 134 -4.74 -17.87 15.55
N GLY A 135 -4.17 -17.89 14.35
CA GLY A 135 -2.88 -17.29 14.01
C GLY A 135 -2.88 -16.67 12.62
N VAL A 136 -1.70 -16.28 12.16
CA VAL A 136 -1.50 -15.69 10.84
C VAL A 136 -1.73 -16.73 9.75
N GLY A 137 -2.34 -16.33 8.63
CA GLY A 137 -2.58 -17.22 7.48
C GLY A 137 -1.26 -17.68 6.86
N ILE A 138 -0.43 -16.74 6.43
CA ILE A 138 0.91 -17.01 5.90
C ILE A 138 1.95 -16.09 6.55
N VAL A 139 3.07 -16.65 7.00
CA VAL A 139 4.22 -15.92 7.55
C VAL A 139 5.44 -16.13 6.66
N LEU A 140 6.04 -15.04 6.19
CA LEU A 140 7.31 -15.01 5.46
C LEU A 140 8.36 -14.38 6.39
N GLN A 141 9.39 -15.15 6.74
CA GLN A 141 10.48 -14.66 7.57
C GLN A 141 11.84 -15.04 6.97
N GLY A 142 12.88 -14.33 7.39
CA GLY A 142 14.27 -14.60 7.03
C GLY A 142 15.10 -15.05 8.22
N LYS A 143 16.17 -15.82 7.99
CA LYS A 143 17.14 -16.18 9.04
C LYS A 143 18.22 -15.10 9.15
N ILE A 144 18.37 -14.54 10.35
CA ILE A 144 19.44 -13.57 10.62
C ILE A 144 20.82 -14.21 10.36
N GLY A 145 21.66 -13.53 9.59
CA GLY A 145 23.02 -13.98 9.26
C GLY A 145 23.12 -14.91 8.03
N ALA A 146 22.01 -15.21 7.35
CA ALA A 146 22.05 -15.88 6.05
C ALA A 146 22.49 -14.93 4.93
N ILE A 147 22.98 -15.49 3.81
CA ILE A 147 23.26 -14.74 2.57
C ILE A 147 21.93 -14.62 1.80
N ASN A 148 21.43 -13.40 1.58
CA ASN A 148 20.09 -13.13 1.02
C ASN A 148 18.94 -13.75 1.84
N PRO A 149 18.79 -13.37 3.12
CA PRO A 149 17.69 -13.85 3.95
C PRO A 149 16.34 -13.43 3.37
N GLY A 150 15.27 -14.14 3.75
CA GLY A 150 13.89 -13.78 3.41
C GLY A 150 13.17 -14.91 2.67
N SER A 151 11.88 -15.02 2.95
CA SER A 151 10.99 -15.96 2.25
C SER A 151 10.22 -15.25 1.15
N SER A 152 9.86 -15.98 0.09
CA SER A 152 9.04 -15.43 -1.00
C SER A 152 7.81 -16.28 -1.27
N VAL A 153 6.67 -15.62 -1.51
CA VAL A 153 5.43 -16.28 -1.92
C VAL A 153 4.90 -15.65 -3.20
N SER A 154 4.51 -16.52 -4.14
CA SER A 154 3.72 -16.17 -5.31
C SER A 154 2.39 -16.93 -5.26
N ALA A 155 1.28 -16.21 -5.17
CA ALA A 155 -0.07 -16.78 -5.10
C ALA A 155 -0.93 -16.33 -6.28
N HIS A 156 -1.61 -17.29 -6.90
CA HIS A 156 -2.50 -17.05 -8.04
C HIS A 156 -3.86 -17.67 -7.78
N SER A 157 -4.95 -16.92 -8.00
CA SER A 157 -6.32 -17.44 -7.88
C SER A 157 -6.57 -18.13 -6.53
N SER A 158 -6.01 -17.59 -5.45
CA SER A 158 -6.00 -18.24 -4.13
C SER A 158 -6.78 -17.45 -3.09
N GLU A 159 -7.07 -18.08 -1.96
CA GLU A 159 -7.70 -17.45 -0.79
C GLU A 159 -6.79 -17.63 0.42
N VAL A 160 -6.47 -16.54 1.12
CA VAL A 160 -5.66 -16.57 2.35
C VAL A 160 -6.39 -15.83 3.45
N SER A 161 -6.53 -16.47 4.61
CA SER A 161 -7.11 -15.84 5.80
C SER A 161 -6.36 -16.18 7.09
N GLY A 162 -6.34 -15.22 8.01
CA GLY A 162 -5.72 -15.39 9.32
C GLY A 162 -6.31 -14.50 10.41
N SER A 163 -6.13 -14.92 11.66
CA SER A 163 -6.38 -14.13 12.87
C SER A 163 -5.21 -13.20 13.16
N GLY A 164 -5.51 -11.91 13.32
CA GLY A 164 -4.55 -10.82 13.31
C GLY A 164 -4.18 -10.47 11.88
N TYR A 165 -3.37 -11.31 11.23
CA TYR A 165 -2.86 -11.01 9.89
C TYR A 165 -3.30 -12.08 8.88
N GLY A 166 -3.77 -11.63 7.71
CA GLY A 166 -3.95 -12.54 6.56
C GLY A 166 -2.58 -13.07 6.13
N ILE A 167 -1.67 -12.16 5.80
CA ILE A 167 -0.27 -12.46 5.49
C ILE A 167 0.65 -11.52 6.27
N ALA A 168 1.69 -12.07 6.89
CA ALA A 168 2.78 -11.31 7.49
C ALA A 168 4.07 -11.50 6.67
N VAL A 169 4.64 -10.39 6.20
CA VAL A 169 5.87 -10.35 5.42
C VAL A 169 6.96 -9.66 6.24
N GLY A 170 7.90 -10.45 6.72
CA GLY A 170 9.07 -9.95 7.44
C GLY A 170 10.11 -9.33 6.51
N SER A 171 11.17 -8.79 7.12
CA SER A 171 12.28 -8.15 6.42
C SER A 171 12.84 -9.06 5.33
N TRP A 172 13.19 -8.44 4.20
CA TRP A 172 13.66 -9.12 2.97
C TRP A 172 12.65 -10.08 2.33
N GLY A 173 11.46 -10.24 2.91
CA GLY A 173 10.40 -11.04 2.32
C GLY A 173 9.84 -10.41 1.05
N ALA A 174 9.34 -11.27 0.16
CA ALA A 174 8.66 -10.84 -1.06
C ALA A 174 7.32 -11.56 -1.21
N LEU A 175 6.24 -10.79 -1.36
CA LEU A 175 4.90 -11.30 -1.60
C LEU A 175 4.41 -10.81 -2.95
N SER A 176 3.97 -11.72 -3.82
CA SER A 176 3.26 -11.39 -5.04
C SER A 176 1.95 -12.15 -5.09
N ILE A 177 0.83 -11.43 -5.18
CA ILE A 177 -0.51 -12.02 -5.28
C ILE A 177 -1.21 -11.57 -6.56
N PHE A 178 -1.87 -12.51 -7.23
CA PHE A 178 -2.57 -12.32 -8.50
C PHE A 178 -3.96 -12.96 -8.43
N ASN A 179 -5.01 -12.19 -8.70
CA ASN A 179 -6.40 -12.66 -8.58
C ASN A 179 -6.65 -13.40 -7.24
N THR A 180 -6.14 -12.86 -6.13
CA THR A 180 -6.10 -13.56 -4.85
C THR A 180 -6.78 -12.71 -3.78
N ASP A 181 -7.58 -13.36 -2.95
CA ASP A 181 -8.25 -12.76 -1.81
C ASP A 181 -7.43 -12.98 -0.54
N VAL A 182 -7.15 -11.89 0.20
CA VAL A 182 -6.41 -11.94 1.47
C VAL A 182 -7.24 -11.27 2.55
N ARG A 183 -7.42 -11.96 3.69
CA ARG A 183 -8.23 -11.48 4.80
C ARG A 183 -7.55 -11.59 6.17
N GLY A 184 -7.39 -10.45 6.84
CA GLY A 184 -6.97 -10.38 8.24
C GLY A 184 -8.12 -10.07 9.18
N PHE A 185 -8.43 -10.98 10.08
CA PHE A 185 -9.51 -10.84 11.06
C PHE A 185 -9.00 -10.32 12.40
N ALA A 186 -9.69 -9.34 12.97
CA ALA A 186 -9.47 -8.91 14.34
C ALA A 186 -9.86 -10.05 15.30
N SER A 187 -9.16 -10.12 16.43
CA SER A 187 -9.49 -11.05 17.53
C SER A 187 -9.14 -10.37 18.86
N GLN A 188 -9.39 -11.04 19.98
CA GLN A 188 -9.38 -10.43 21.32
C GLN A 188 -8.13 -9.56 21.60
N ASP A 189 -6.96 -9.97 21.11
CA ASP A 189 -5.69 -9.26 21.33
C ASP A 189 -4.98 -8.83 20.03
N LYS A 190 -5.62 -9.00 18.87
CA LYS A 190 -4.99 -8.72 17.57
C LYS A 190 -5.81 -7.77 16.72
N VAL A 191 -5.15 -6.77 16.18
CA VAL A 191 -5.70 -5.92 15.12
C VAL A 191 -5.77 -6.71 13.81
N GLY A 192 -6.89 -6.63 13.10
CA GLY A 192 -7.06 -7.31 11.83
C GLY A 192 -6.39 -6.56 10.68
N GLN A 193 -5.20 -6.99 10.24
CA GLN A 193 -4.51 -6.43 9.08
C GLN A 193 -4.59 -7.42 7.92
N GLY A 194 -5.00 -6.98 6.72
CA GLY A 194 -4.97 -7.85 5.54
C GLY A 194 -3.55 -8.35 5.28
N ILE A 195 -2.62 -7.41 5.11
CA ILE A 195 -1.18 -7.66 5.00
C ILE A 195 -0.44 -6.83 6.05
N PHE A 196 0.45 -7.47 6.80
CA PHE A 196 1.44 -6.80 7.64
C PHE A 196 2.81 -6.95 6.98
N ALA A 197 3.49 -5.85 6.69
CA ALA A 197 4.75 -5.85 5.96
C ALA A 197 5.82 -5.04 6.69
N SER A 198 6.97 -5.64 6.90
CA SER A 198 8.08 -5.12 7.71
C SER A 198 9.31 -5.03 6.83
N GLY A 199 9.61 -3.87 6.25
CA GLY A 199 10.80 -3.71 5.40
C GLY A 199 10.85 -4.67 4.19
N SER A 200 9.70 -4.88 3.54
CA SER A 200 9.49 -5.95 2.57
C SER A 200 8.91 -5.47 1.23
N ASN A 201 8.96 -6.33 0.22
CA ASN A 201 8.37 -6.08 -1.10
C ASN A 201 7.01 -6.77 -1.23
N VAL A 202 5.98 -6.01 -1.61
CA VAL A 202 4.61 -6.49 -1.80
C VAL A 202 4.08 -6.07 -3.16
N LEU A 203 3.62 -7.02 -3.96
CA LEU A 203 2.90 -6.81 -5.21
C LEU A 203 1.50 -7.41 -5.09
N ILE A 204 0.49 -6.56 -5.26
CA ILE A 204 -0.92 -6.92 -5.28
C ILE A 204 -1.43 -6.60 -6.68
N ALA A 205 -1.71 -7.64 -7.47
CA ALA A 205 -1.98 -7.50 -8.89
C ALA A 205 -3.19 -8.32 -9.34
N ASP A 206 -3.62 -8.04 -10.56
CA ASP A 206 -4.58 -8.85 -11.31
C ASP A 206 -5.91 -9.10 -10.60
N ASN A 207 -6.64 -8.04 -10.21
CA ASN A 207 -7.93 -8.15 -9.53
C ASN A 207 -7.82 -8.91 -8.20
N SER A 208 -6.72 -8.69 -7.47
CA SER A 208 -6.60 -9.16 -6.09
C SER A 208 -7.37 -8.24 -5.15
N HIS A 209 -7.78 -8.78 -4.01
CA HIS A 209 -8.46 -8.02 -2.97
C HIS A 209 -7.82 -8.31 -1.61
N VAL A 210 -7.38 -7.26 -0.94
CA VAL A 210 -6.81 -7.34 0.41
C VAL A 210 -7.72 -6.60 1.37
N THR A 211 -8.21 -7.30 2.40
CA THR A 211 -9.09 -6.71 3.41
C THR A 211 -8.57 -6.97 4.81
N GLY A 212 -8.55 -5.94 5.66
CA GLY A 212 -8.33 -6.09 7.10
C GLY A 212 -9.48 -5.50 7.90
N ASP A 213 -9.79 -6.11 9.06
CA ASP A 213 -10.81 -5.55 9.98
C ASP A 213 -10.42 -4.15 10.50
N MET A 214 -9.11 -3.91 10.64
CA MET A 214 -8.55 -2.60 10.95
C MET A 214 -8.02 -1.94 9.68
N ASN A 215 -6.83 -2.32 9.19
CA ASN A 215 -6.28 -1.74 7.97
C ASN A 215 -6.08 -2.81 6.89
N GLY A 216 -6.20 -2.43 5.63
CA GLY A 216 -5.89 -3.32 4.52
C GLY A 216 -4.43 -3.75 4.54
N ILE A 217 -3.53 -2.77 4.63
CA ILE A 217 -2.08 -2.99 4.75
C ILE A 217 -1.53 -2.18 5.92
N ASN A 218 -0.65 -2.79 6.72
CA ASN A 218 0.18 -2.08 7.68
C ASN A 218 1.67 -2.25 7.34
N LEU A 219 2.34 -1.15 7.03
CA LEU A 219 3.76 -1.08 6.71
C LEU A 219 4.54 -0.57 7.91
N VAL A 220 5.54 -1.35 8.33
CA VAL A 220 6.38 -1.00 9.47
C VAL A 220 7.86 -1.15 9.19
N ASP A 221 8.67 -0.53 10.04
CA ASP A 221 10.11 -0.59 9.97
C ASP A 221 10.65 -2.03 9.98
N GLY A 222 11.68 -2.28 9.16
CA GLY A 222 12.29 -3.60 8.98
C GLY A 222 13.21 -4.03 10.12
N SER A 223 13.22 -3.33 11.25
CA SER A 223 14.26 -3.54 12.27
C SER A 223 14.03 -4.78 13.13
N GLY A 224 15.14 -5.40 13.52
CA GLY A 224 15.17 -6.51 14.47
C GLY A 224 16.46 -6.51 15.27
N ASN A 225 16.36 -6.74 16.59
CA ASN A 225 17.52 -6.81 17.51
C ASN A 225 18.46 -5.58 17.48
N GLY A 226 17.92 -4.37 17.28
CA GLY A 226 18.70 -3.13 17.28
C GLY A 226 19.55 -2.90 16.02
N VAL A 227 19.35 -3.71 14.97
CA VAL A 227 19.97 -3.53 13.65
C VAL A 227 18.90 -3.11 12.64
N VAL A 228 19.20 -2.07 11.89
CA VAL A 228 18.43 -1.67 10.70
C VAL A 228 18.97 -2.47 9.53
N ASP A 229 18.17 -3.37 8.98
CA ASP A 229 18.47 -4.02 7.71
C ASP A 229 17.18 -4.08 6.87
N GLY A 230 17.22 -3.52 5.66
CA GLY A 230 16.05 -3.42 4.79
C GLY A 230 14.90 -2.56 5.33
N ASN A 231 15.14 -1.29 5.68
CA ASN A 231 14.11 -0.41 6.25
C ASN A 231 13.19 0.30 5.24
N LYS A 232 13.15 -0.24 4.01
CA LYS A 232 12.36 0.31 2.93
C LYS A 232 11.30 -0.70 2.51
N SER A 233 10.05 -0.39 2.80
CA SER A 233 8.92 -1.17 2.32
C SER A 233 8.52 -0.69 0.94
N VAL A 234 8.36 -1.61 -0.02
CA VAL A 234 7.90 -1.28 -1.37
C VAL A 234 6.59 -2.02 -1.62
N THR A 235 5.52 -1.30 -1.86
CA THR A 235 4.18 -1.86 -2.12
C THR A 235 3.65 -1.34 -3.45
N VAL A 236 3.29 -2.26 -4.35
CA VAL A 236 2.64 -1.96 -5.62
C VAL A 236 1.24 -2.59 -5.63
N ILE A 237 0.23 -1.76 -5.86
CA ILE A 237 -1.17 -2.15 -6.01
C ILE A 237 -1.55 -1.85 -7.46
N ASP A 238 -1.77 -2.90 -8.24
CA ASP A 238 -2.03 -2.83 -9.67
C ASP A 238 -3.36 -3.50 -10.01
N ARG A 239 -4.32 -2.71 -10.54
CA ARG A 239 -5.66 -3.16 -10.91
C ARG A 239 -6.29 -4.04 -9.83
N SER A 240 -6.24 -3.57 -8.58
CA SER A 240 -6.62 -4.34 -7.39
C SER A 240 -7.23 -3.44 -6.32
N ILE A 241 -7.82 -4.05 -5.29
CA ILE A 241 -8.49 -3.36 -4.20
C ILE A 241 -7.77 -3.63 -2.88
N VAL A 242 -7.57 -2.58 -2.09
CA VAL A 242 -7.11 -2.69 -0.70
C VAL A 242 -8.10 -1.96 0.21
N GLU A 243 -8.60 -2.65 1.23
CA GLU A 243 -9.66 -2.18 2.11
C GLU A 243 -9.30 -2.36 3.59
N GLY A 244 -9.39 -1.26 4.35
CA GLY A 244 -9.47 -1.31 5.81
C GLY A 244 -10.90 -1.06 6.27
N LEU A 245 -11.52 -2.01 6.97
CA LEU A 245 -12.94 -1.91 7.32
C LEU A 245 -13.22 -0.97 8.49
N GLY A 246 -12.34 -0.95 9.50
CA GLY A 246 -12.44 -0.09 10.67
C GLY A 246 -11.44 1.07 10.68
N GLY A 247 -10.38 0.96 9.89
CA GLY A 247 -9.25 1.89 9.84
C GLY A 247 -8.93 2.32 8.41
N ALA A 248 -7.65 2.58 8.16
CA ALA A 248 -7.16 3.08 6.90
C ALA A 248 -7.00 1.97 5.85
N ALA A 249 -6.98 2.32 4.57
CA ALA A 249 -6.60 1.33 3.55
C ALA A 249 -5.14 0.91 3.74
N ILE A 250 -4.27 1.87 4.01
CA ILE A 250 -2.84 1.67 4.24
C ILE A 250 -2.42 2.48 5.48
N LYS A 251 -1.74 1.84 6.41
CA LYS A 251 -1.07 2.49 7.54
C LYS A 251 0.45 2.32 7.40
N VAL A 252 1.20 3.36 7.71
CA VAL A 252 2.67 3.38 7.77
C VAL A 252 3.09 3.92 9.11
N ASN A 253 3.75 3.11 9.93
CA ASN A 253 4.18 3.56 11.25
C ASN A 253 5.40 2.79 11.77
N GLN A 254 5.96 3.24 12.89
CA GLN A 254 7.05 2.52 13.56
C GLN A 254 6.51 1.31 14.31
N ARG A 255 7.25 0.20 14.25
CA ARG A 255 7.02 -0.95 15.13
C ARG A 255 7.91 -0.91 16.37
N VAL A 256 9.18 -0.55 16.22
CA VAL A 256 10.14 -0.69 17.34
C VAL A 256 10.87 0.60 17.67
N ALA A 257 11.80 1.05 16.81
CA ALA A 257 12.73 2.13 17.18
C ALA A 257 13.30 2.93 15.99
N PHE A 258 12.88 2.65 14.75
CA PHE A 258 13.48 3.27 13.58
C PHE A 258 12.42 3.79 12.62
N ASP A 259 12.66 4.98 12.08
CA ASP A 259 11.85 5.63 11.06
C ASP A 259 11.74 4.71 9.83
N ILE A 260 10.54 4.44 9.32
CA ILE A 260 10.36 3.69 8.07
C ILE A 260 10.32 4.64 6.86
N GLU A 261 10.92 4.21 5.74
CA GLU A 261 10.60 4.75 4.42
C GLU A 261 9.71 3.76 3.65
N ALA A 262 8.55 4.19 3.18
CA ALA A 262 7.63 3.38 2.39
C ALA A 262 7.44 3.98 0.99
N ASP A 263 7.73 3.18 -0.05
CA ASP A 263 7.35 3.49 -1.43
C ASP A 263 6.06 2.74 -1.75
N ILE A 264 5.00 3.49 -2.07
CA ILE A 264 3.67 2.95 -2.32
C ILE A 264 3.22 3.41 -3.71
N ALA A 265 2.94 2.47 -4.60
CA ALA A 265 2.40 2.75 -5.92
C ALA A 265 0.97 2.19 -6.04
N VAL A 266 0.03 3.04 -6.42
CA VAL A 266 -1.38 2.69 -6.68
C VAL A 266 -1.66 2.97 -8.15
N GLN A 267 -1.82 1.92 -8.95
CA GLN A 267 -1.79 2.03 -10.41
C GLN A 267 -2.90 1.27 -11.13
N ASN A 268 -3.17 1.69 -12.37
CA ASN A 268 -4.06 1.00 -13.32
C ASN A 268 -5.47 0.71 -12.77
N GLN A 269 -6.19 1.77 -12.40
CA GLN A 269 -7.55 1.68 -11.89
C GLN A 269 -7.66 0.87 -10.59
N SER A 270 -6.61 0.95 -9.75
CA SER A 270 -6.69 0.40 -8.40
C SER A 270 -7.57 1.26 -7.51
N GLU A 271 -8.14 0.64 -6.49
CA GLU A 271 -9.00 1.28 -5.52
C GLU A 271 -8.46 1.07 -4.09
N LEU A 272 -8.54 2.13 -3.29
CA LEU A 272 -8.28 2.08 -1.86
C LEU A 272 -9.55 2.45 -1.12
N TRP A 273 -10.00 1.62 -0.19
CA TRP A 273 -11.19 1.84 0.61
C TRP A 273 -10.83 1.88 2.10
N SER A 274 -11.45 2.79 2.84
CA SER A 274 -11.21 2.93 4.27
C SER A 274 -12.50 3.14 5.05
N GLY A 275 -12.56 2.54 6.24
CA GLY A 275 -13.68 2.67 7.17
C GLY A 275 -13.65 3.95 7.97
N ASN A 276 -12.46 4.50 8.20
CA ASN A 276 -12.27 5.74 8.97
C ASN A 276 -12.15 7.01 8.09
N GLY A 277 -12.26 6.87 6.76
CA GLY A 277 -12.15 7.97 5.80
C GLY A 277 -10.73 8.33 5.37
N ASN A 278 -9.70 7.75 5.99
CA ASN A 278 -8.30 7.95 5.61
C ASN A 278 -7.82 6.80 4.73
N LEU A 279 -7.39 7.08 3.50
CA LEU A 279 -6.81 6.06 2.64
C LEU A 279 -5.39 5.71 3.07
N LEU A 280 -4.65 6.71 3.54
CA LEU A 280 -3.28 6.58 4.02
C LEU A 280 -3.11 7.30 5.35
N GLU A 281 -2.52 6.62 6.32
CA GLU A 281 -2.06 7.20 7.59
C GLU A 281 -0.55 6.97 7.73
N VAL A 282 0.19 8.05 8.01
CA VAL A 282 1.65 8.04 8.20
C VAL A 282 1.96 8.61 9.58
N GLU A 283 2.54 7.78 10.44
CA GLU A 283 2.74 8.10 11.86
C GLU A 283 4.17 7.77 12.31
N ASP A 284 4.54 8.30 13.47
CA ASP A 284 5.79 7.98 14.18
C ASP A 284 7.03 8.28 13.32
N HIS A 285 7.29 9.53 12.96
CA HIS A 285 8.49 9.93 12.19
C HIS A 285 8.69 9.18 10.86
N SER A 286 7.62 8.60 10.31
CA SER A 286 7.69 7.79 9.09
C SER A 286 7.73 8.65 7.83
N THR A 287 8.33 8.13 6.77
CA THR A 287 8.29 8.74 5.43
C THR A 287 7.51 7.86 4.47
N ALA A 288 6.48 8.43 3.83
CA ALA A 288 5.73 7.77 2.76
C ALA A 288 5.90 8.51 1.44
N ASN A 289 6.33 7.78 0.40
CA ASN A 289 6.34 8.20 -0.99
C ASN A 289 5.14 7.52 -1.69
N PHE A 290 4.05 8.26 -1.81
CA PHE A 290 2.77 7.77 -2.32
C PHE A 290 2.55 8.21 -3.77
N ASN A 291 2.65 7.27 -4.71
CA ASN A 291 2.47 7.52 -6.14
C ASN A 291 1.15 6.93 -6.64
N VAL A 292 0.31 7.78 -7.24
CA VAL A 292 -0.98 7.38 -7.80
C VAL A 292 -0.94 7.58 -9.31
N ASP A 293 -1.18 6.51 -10.03
CA ASP A 293 -1.15 6.45 -11.49
C ASP A 293 -2.48 5.92 -12.03
N ASN A 294 -3.13 6.68 -12.92
CA ASN A 294 -4.34 6.22 -13.63
C ASN A 294 -5.38 5.55 -12.71
N SER A 295 -5.58 6.11 -11.51
CA SER A 295 -6.44 5.56 -10.45
C SER A 295 -7.23 6.69 -9.79
N THR A 296 -8.43 6.38 -9.28
CA THR A 296 -9.30 7.37 -8.62
C THR A 296 -9.47 7.00 -7.16
N LEU A 297 -9.06 7.89 -6.28
CA LEU A 297 -9.03 7.71 -4.83
C LEU A 297 -10.05 8.64 -4.17
N ASN A 298 -10.83 8.09 -3.22
CA ASN A 298 -11.85 8.83 -2.49
C ASN A 298 -11.61 8.67 -0.97
N GLY A 299 -11.14 9.72 -0.33
CA GLY A 299 -10.72 9.71 1.08
C GLY A 299 -9.43 10.50 1.28
N ASN A 300 -9.02 10.61 2.54
CA ASN A 300 -7.96 11.53 2.96
C ASN A 300 -6.59 10.86 2.96
N LEU A 301 -5.53 11.67 2.83
CA LEU A 301 -4.15 11.27 3.05
C LEU A 301 -3.63 12.05 4.26
N VAL A 302 -3.18 11.35 5.30
CA VAL A 302 -2.88 11.96 6.60
C VAL A 302 -1.48 11.57 7.04
N ALA A 303 -0.70 12.57 7.44
CA ALA A 303 0.53 12.37 8.22
C ALA A 303 0.42 13.07 9.57
N ASP A 304 1.05 12.51 10.60
CA ASP A 304 1.27 13.26 11.85
C ASP A 304 2.33 14.36 11.67
N ASP A 305 2.49 15.22 12.68
CA ASP A 305 3.41 16.36 12.64
C ASP A 305 4.90 15.96 12.62
N THR A 306 5.21 14.70 12.91
CA THR A 306 6.57 14.17 12.93
C THR A 306 6.95 13.48 11.63
N SER A 307 5.96 13.16 10.79
CA SER A 307 6.09 12.32 9.61
C SER A 307 6.20 13.13 8.31
N THR A 308 6.70 12.48 7.26
CA THR A 308 6.86 13.07 5.93
C THR A 308 5.98 12.36 4.90
N LEU A 309 5.02 13.09 4.33
CA LEU A 309 4.17 12.60 3.25
C LEU A 309 4.50 13.27 1.92
N ASN A 310 5.03 12.49 0.99
CA ASN A 310 5.32 12.90 -0.38
C ASN A 310 4.36 12.22 -1.35
N ILE A 311 3.63 13.01 -2.13
CA ILE A 311 2.57 12.52 -3.02
C ILE A 311 2.91 12.89 -4.47
N THR A 312 2.67 11.95 -5.38
CA THR A 312 2.65 12.19 -6.82
C THR A 312 1.34 11.67 -7.40
N LEU A 313 0.60 12.52 -8.12
CA LEU A 313 -0.56 12.15 -8.92
C LEU A 313 -0.19 12.27 -10.40
N GLN A 314 -0.34 11.19 -11.16
CA GLN A 314 0.05 11.15 -12.57
C GLN A 314 -0.89 10.32 -13.45
N ASN A 315 -0.76 10.54 -14.76
CA ASN A 315 -1.46 9.83 -15.83
C ASN A 315 -3.00 9.78 -15.64
N GLY A 316 -3.59 10.93 -15.33
CA GLY A 316 -5.03 11.06 -15.13
C GLY A 316 -5.52 10.56 -13.77
N ALA A 317 -4.63 10.39 -12.80
CA ALA A 317 -5.01 10.07 -11.42
C ALA A 317 -5.92 11.15 -10.82
N GLN A 318 -6.83 10.72 -9.94
CA GLN A 318 -7.76 11.59 -9.23
C GLN A 318 -7.69 11.31 -7.73
N LEU A 319 -7.61 12.38 -6.93
CA LEU A 319 -7.77 12.31 -5.48
C LEU A 319 -8.93 13.21 -5.06
N ASN A 320 -9.96 12.62 -4.47
CA ASN A 320 -11.11 13.33 -3.89
C ASN A 320 -11.05 13.20 -2.36
N GLY A 321 -10.51 14.22 -1.70
CA GLY A 321 -10.26 14.19 -0.27
C GLY A 321 -9.19 15.19 0.16
N ASP A 322 -8.98 15.30 1.46
CA ASP A 322 -8.03 16.22 2.05
C ASP A 322 -6.64 15.57 2.21
N ILE A 323 -5.62 16.41 2.20
CA ILE A 323 -4.23 16.08 2.49
C ILE A 323 -3.85 16.82 3.76
N VAL A 324 -3.66 16.08 4.85
CA VAL A 324 -3.25 16.61 6.14
C VAL A 324 -1.75 16.41 6.29
N ASN A 325 -1.03 17.49 6.61
CA ASN A 325 0.43 17.51 6.77
C ASN A 325 1.22 16.99 5.54
N GLY A 326 0.78 17.36 4.34
CA GLY A 326 1.50 17.04 3.11
C GLY A 326 2.82 17.80 2.98
N ASN A 327 3.95 17.09 2.88
CA ASN A 327 5.26 17.73 2.70
C ASN A 327 5.51 18.14 1.24
N ARG A 328 5.18 17.25 0.30
CA ARG A 328 5.30 17.53 -1.14
C ARG A 328 4.13 16.92 -1.89
N LEU A 329 3.53 17.70 -2.80
CA LEU A 329 2.54 17.22 -3.74
C LEU A 329 2.98 17.59 -5.16
N ALA A 330 3.11 16.60 -6.04
CA ALA A 330 3.30 16.79 -7.47
C ALA A 330 2.05 16.30 -8.23
N ILE A 331 1.46 17.16 -9.06
CA ILE A 331 0.31 16.78 -9.90
C ILE A 331 0.69 16.97 -11.37
N THR A 332 0.72 15.87 -12.11
CA THR A 332 1.24 15.84 -13.48
C THR A 332 0.27 15.14 -14.43
N SER A 333 0.52 15.24 -15.74
CA SER A 333 -0.13 14.40 -16.77
C SER A 333 -1.67 14.40 -16.70
N GLY A 334 -2.28 15.59 -16.54
CA GLY A 334 -3.73 15.75 -16.51
C GLY A 334 -4.41 15.25 -15.24
N SER A 335 -3.65 14.94 -14.19
CA SER A 335 -4.20 14.47 -12.90
C SER A 335 -4.87 15.60 -12.12
N HIS A 336 -5.73 15.23 -11.18
CA HIS A 336 -6.60 16.16 -10.48
C HIS A 336 -6.68 15.85 -8.99
N TRP A 337 -6.50 16.89 -8.17
CA TRP A 337 -6.85 16.87 -6.76
C TRP A 337 -8.10 17.73 -6.50
N GLN A 338 -9.12 17.13 -5.91
CA GLN A 338 -10.35 17.77 -5.45
C GLN A 338 -10.37 17.78 -3.92
N MET A 339 -9.94 18.89 -3.33
CA MET A 339 -9.95 19.09 -1.87
C MET A 339 -11.37 19.37 -1.36
N GLN A 340 -11.66 18.94 -0.13
CA GLN A 340 -13.00 18.97 0.47
C GLN A 340 -13.13 19.98 1.61
N GLY A 341 -12.02 20.36 2.22
CA GLY A 341 -11.93 21.38 3.26
C GLY A 341 -10.69 22.26 3.12
N ASP A 342 -10.35 22.99 4.17
CA ASP A 342 -9.08 23.74 4.23
C ASP A 342 -7.89 22.76 4.24
N ASN A 343 -6.85 23.07 3.47
CA ASN A 343 -5.68 22.21 3.34
C ASN A 343 -4.39 23.01 3.46
N ALA A 344 -3.38 22.37 4.07
CA ALA A 344 -2.03 22.89 4.15
C ALA A 344 -1.06 21.87 3.54
N VAL A 345 -0.41 22.24 2.43
CA VAL A 345 0.63 21.42 1.79
C VAL A 345 1.89 22.27 1.67
N ARG A 346 3.01 21.79 2.17
CA ARG A 346 4.24 22.59 2.21
C ARG A 346 4.73 22.98 0.81
N SER A 347 4.87 22.04 -0.12
CA SER A 347 5.30 22.33 -1.49
C SER A 347 4.37 21.68 -2.51
N LEU A 348 3.81 22.48 -3.43
CA LEU A 348 2.97 22.03 -4.54
C LEU A 348 3.65 22.32 -5.87
N SER A 349 3.82 21.29 -6.70
CA SER A 349 4.25 21.42 -8.09
C SER A 349 3.18 20.91 -9.06
N LEU A 350 2.93 21.70 -10.10
CA LEU A 350 1.99 21.35 -11.17
C LEU A 350 2.72 21.17 -12.50
N HIS A 351 2.39 20.12 -13.24
CA HIS A 351 2.85 19.92 -14.61
C HIS A 351 1.68 19.44 -15.50
N GLY A 352 0.80 20.39 -15.83
CA GLY A 352 -0.44 20.11 -16.57
C GLY A 352 -1.57 19.50 -15.74
N GLY A 353 -1.41 19.46 -14.41
CA GLY A 353 -2.43 19.01 -13.47
C GLY A 353 -3.39 20.11 -13.02
N ARG A 354 -4.38 19.72 -12.22
CA ARG A 354 -5.40 20.62 -11.66
C ARG A 354 -5.60 20.41 -10.17
N VAL A 355 -5.86 21.51 -9.46
CA VAL A 355 -6.45 21.50 -8.11
C VAL A 355 -7.85 22.12 -8.18
N SER A 356 -8.82 21.61 -7.44
CA SER A 356 -10.15 22.22 -7.32
C SER A 356 -10.71 22.06 -5.92
N PHE A 357 -11.58 22.99 -5.57
CA PHE A 357 -12.20 23.10 -4.27
C PHE A 357 -13.64 22.57 -4.35
N ALA A 358 -14.01 21.71 -3.41
CA ALA A 358 -15.35 21.13 -3.25
C ALA A 358 -15.82 21.35 -1.80
N GLY A 359 -16.78 20.56 -1.32
CA GLY A 359 -17.34 20.75 0.01
C GLY A 359 -18.31 21.93 0.13
N GLU A 360 -18.87 22.10 1.33
CA GLU A 360 -19.75 23.21 1.69
C GLU A 360 -18.91 24.44 2.08
N GLY A 361 -19.35 25.63 1.66
CA GLY A 361 -18.62 26.88 1.91
C GLY A 361 -17.42 27.07 0.98
N PHE A 362 -16.52 27.96 1.40
CA PHE A 362 -15.28 28.28 0.68
C PHE A 362 -14.08 27.86 1.52
N HIS A 363 -13.03 27.39 0.86
CA HIS A 363 -11.85 26.86 1.55
C HIS A 363 -10.56 27.53 1.11
N THR A 364 -9.55 27.39 1.96
CA THR A 364 -8.21 27.89 1.72
C THR A 364 -7.24 26.73 1.49
N LEU A 365 -6.43 26.85 0.43
CA LEU A 365 -5.23 26.05 0.23
C LEU A 365 -4.01 26.87 0.63
N SER A 366 -3.40 26.53 1.76
CA SER A 366 -2.18 27.15 2.25
C SER A 366 -0.93 26.39 1.77
N LEU A 367 0.02 27.11 1.20
CA LEU A 367 1.27 26.59 0.63
C LEU A 367 2.48 27.38 1.13
N ASN A 368 3.64 26.74 1.26
CA ASN A 368 4.92 27.46 1.43
C ASN A 368 5.65 27.64 0.10
N GLU A 369 5.43 26.73 -0.84
CA GLU A 369 6.03 26.78 -2.17
C GLU A 369 5.04 26.33 -3.23
N LEU A 370 4.97 27.09 -4.32
CA LEU A 370 4.18 26.77 -5.51
C LEU A 370 5.07 26.88 -6.75
N SER A 371 5.12 25.82 -7.55
CA SER A 371 5.97 25.76 -8.74
C SER A 371 5.29 25.14 -9.97
N GLY A 372 5.78 25.48 -11.17
CA GLY A 372 5.44 24.80 -12.43
C GLY A 372 4.30 25.45 -13.22
N GLY A 373 3.33 24.66 -13.68
CA GLY A 373 2.17 25.17 -14.40
C GLY A 373 0.99 24.21 -14.44
N GLY A 374 -0.21 24.76 -14.24
CA GLY A 374 -1.45 24.00 -14.10
C GLY A 374 -2.66 24.90 -13.93
N THR A 375 -3.80 24.33 -13.50
CA THR A 375 -5.06 25.07 -13.32
C THR A 375 -5.58 24.93 -11.90
N PHE A 376 -6.11 26.01 -11.34
CA PHE A 376 -6.92 25.99 -10.12
C PHE A 376 -8.38 26.26 -10.47
N GLY A 377 -9.29 25.42 -9.96
CA GLY A 377 -10.72 25.62 -10.04
C GLY A 377 -11.26 26.22 -8.75
N LEU A 378 -11.66 27.48 -8.78
CA LEU A 378 -12.12 28.25 -7.62
C LEU A 378 -13.61 28.56 -7.72
N ARG A 379 -14.28 28.61 -6.58
CA ARG A 379 -15.64 29.12 -6.42
C ARG A 379 -15.56 30.48 -5.73
N VAL A 380 -16.44 31.39 -6.12
CA VAL A 380 -16.56 32.71 -5.50
C VAL A 380 -18.03 33.05 -5.35
N ASP A 381 -18.37 33.85 -4.36
CA ASP A 381 -19.61 34.61 -4.29
C ASP A 381 -19.23 36.08 -4.33
N LEU A 382 -19.42 36.69 -5.51
CA LEU A 382 -19.03 38.07 -5.76
C LEU A 382 -19.94 39.08 -5.07
N ASP A 383 -21.19 38.71 -4.75
CA ASP A 383 -22.15 39.55 -4.00
C ASP A 383 -21.64 39.75 -2.57
N ASN A 384 -21.26 38.64 -1.92
CA ASN A 384 -20.81 38.67 -0.54
C ASN A 384 -19.29 38.90 -0.40
N GLY A 385 -18.57 38.93 -1.52
CA GLY A 385 -17.12 39.15 -1.55
C GLY A 385 -16.31 38.02 -0.92
N VAL A 386 -16.82 36.80 -0.96
CA VAL A 386 -16.19 35.60 -0.38
C VAL A 386 -15.84 34.60 -1.49
N GLY A 387 -14.90 33.70 -1.23
CA GLY A 387 -14.45 32.75 -2.25
C GLY A 387 -13.37 31.80 -1.75
N ASP A 388 -13.12 30.75 -2.53
CA ASP A 388 -11.99 29.87 -2.31
C ASP A 388 -10.67 30.66 -2.46
N LEU A 389 -9.69 30.33 -1.63
CA LEU A 389 -8.43 31.05 -1.54
C LEU A 389 -7.25 30.10 -1.78
N ILE A 390 -6.24 30.59 -2.49
CA ILE A 390 -4.91 29.98 -2.54
C ILE A 390 -3.97 30.95 -1.86
N ASP A 391 -3.39 30.54 -0.74
CA ASP A 391 -2.49 31.34 0.07
C ASP A 391 -1.07 30.77 0.00
N VAL A 392 -0.13 31.51 -0.59
CA VAL A 392 1.27 31.07 -0.74
C VAL A 392 2.17 31.90 0.16
N ASN A 393 2.55 31.34 1.30
CA ASN A 393 3.38 31.96 2.34
C ASN A 393 4.89 31.79 2.09
N GLY A 394 5.30 31.73 0.83
CA GLY A 394 6.72 31.64 0.43
C GLY A 394 6.92 31.88 -1.05
N GLN A 395 7.65 31.00 -1.74
CA GLN A 395 7.99 31.22 -3.15
C GLN A 395 6.88 30.70 -4.07
N ALA A 396 6.40 31.56 -4.97
CA ALA A 396 5.51 31.19 -6.06
C ALA A 396 6.19 31.48 -7.41
N SER A 397 6.38 30.46 -8.24
CA SER A 397 6.99 30.60 -9.56
C SER A 397 6.29 29.71 -10.58
N GLY A 398 6.00 30.25 -11.76
CA GLY A 398 5.33 29.46 -12.80
C GLY A 398 4.22 30.19 -13.54
N GLN A 399 3.39 29.41 -14.23
CA GLN A 399 2.22 29.90 -14.98
C GLN A 399 0.98 29.10 -14.60
N PHE A 400 0.00 29.75 -13.98
CA PHE A 400 -1.20 29.10 -13.46
C PHE A 400 -2.47 29.70 -14.06
N GLY A 401 -3.36 28.85 -14.54
CA GLY A 401 -4.71 29.24 -14.95
C GLY A 401 -5.67 29.25 -13.76
N LEU A 402 -6.55 30.24 -13.68
CA LEU A 402 -7.65 30.27 -12.73
C LEU A 402 -8.97 30.05 -13.49
N ARG A 403 -9.69 29.00 -13.12
CA ARG A 403 -11.06 28.76 -13.57
C ARG A 403 -11.99 29.12 -12.43
N VAL A 404 -12.59 30.30 -12.53
CA VAL A 404 -13.47 30.86 -11.49
C VAL A 404 -14.92 30.58 -11.84
N ARG A 405 -15.69 30.07 -10.87
CA ARG A 405 -17.14 29.90 -10.94
C ARG A 405 -17.80 30.81 -9.90
N ASN A 406 -18.54 31.82 -10.35
CA ASN A 406 -19.44 32.57 -9.46
C ASN A 406 -20.59 31.63 -9.03
N THR A 407 -20.72 31.41 -7.74
CA THR A 407 -21.79 30.67 -7.09
C THR A 407 -22.79 31.58 -6.37
N GLY A 408 -22.46 32.88 -6.26
CA GLY A 408 -23.36 33.93 -5.78
C GLY A 408 -24.20 34.55 -6.89
N GLU A 409 -24.91 35.63 -6.57
CA GLU A 409 -25.67 36.41 -7.54
C GLU A 409 -24.77 37.31 -8.41
N GLU A 410 -25.33 37.84 -9.49
CA GLU A 410 -24.68 38.85 -10.31
C GLU A 410 -24.58 40.17 -9.52
N VAL A 411 -23.39 40.76 -9.44
CA VAL A 411 -23.22 42.06 -8.79
C VAL A 411 -23.79 43.15 -9.67
N VAL A 412 -24.98 43.64 -9.32
CA VAL A 412 -25.55 44.82 -9.96
C VAL A 412 -25.05 46.05 -9.20
N SER A 413 -24.22 46.88 -9.84
CA SER A 413 -23.82 48.15 -9.25
C SER A 413 -25.06 49.02 -8.96
N ALA A 414 -25.03 49.81 -7.88
CA ALA A 414 -26.15 50.70 -7.53
C ALA A 414 -26.53 51.65 -8.68
N ASP A 415 -25.56 51.98 -9.53
CA ASP A 415 -25.65 52.85 -10.71
C ASP A 415 -26.31 52.15 -11.92
N MET A 416 -26.44 50.82 -11.88
CA MET A 416 -27.15 49.99 -12.87
C MET A 416 -28.47 49.43 -12.34
N ALA A 417 -28.92 49.84 -11.15
CA ALA A 417 -30.27 49.56 -10.69
C ALA A 417 -31.27 50.24 -11.64
N PRO A 418 -32.23 49.51 -12.23
CA PRO A 418 -33.23 50.12 -13.10
C PRO A 418 -33.95 51.22 -12.33
N LEU A 419 -34.08 52.40 -12.95
CA LEU A 419 -34.82 53.52 -12.42
C LEU A 419 -36.21 53.01 -11.98
N LYS A 420 -36.48 52.99 -10.68
CA LYS A 420 -37.83 52.74 -10.18
C LYS A 420 -38.64 54.01 -10.48
N VAL A 421 -39.31 54.03 -11.63
CA VAL A 421 -40.22 55.09 -12.05
C VAL A 421 -41.56 54.93 -11.37
#